data_AF-A0AAV8QQ11-F1
#
_entry.id   AF-A0AAV8QQ11-F1
#
_cell.length_a   1.000
_cell.length_b   1.000
_cell.length_c   1.000
_cell.angle_alpha   90.00
_cell.angle_beta   90.00
_cell.angle_gamma   90.00
#
_symmetry.space_group_name_H-M   'P 1'
#
loop_
_entity.id
_entity.type
_entity.pdbx_description
1 polymer ?
#
loop_
_entity_poly.entity_id
_entity_poly.type
_entity_poly.pdbx_seq_one_letter_code
_entity_poly.pdbx_strand_id
1 'polypeptide(L)'
;MERDLSNTHERAADDDNGFGFRAVPEWVINLVRAEGGTDLRFIATKTITISELVSHQNCFHLPKDSVNANLIPMLSEFERGAASLLEDGGMRSTPNDEVAQMGKSVVGTEHGGLLVTLFPKCRFRCYLVLTRCDYNGGPVIKGEEMKIFFLWSALKAGDEIEIWGFRREGNLCLTIGMSTSSSSSS
;
A
#
# COMPACT_ATOMS: atom_id res chain seq x y z
N MET A 1 -51.50 -3.76 28.78
CA MET A 1 -50.22 -3.45 29.45
C MET A 1 -49.15 -4.00 28.54
N GLU A 2 -48.65 -3.13 27.67
CA GLU A 2 -47.57 -3.37 26.71
C GLU A 2 -46.22 -3.49 27.43
N ARG A 3 -45.25 -4.09 26.73
CA ARG A 3 -43.76 -4.06 26.80
C ARG A 3 -43.21 -5.48 26.67
N ASP A 4 -42.22 -5.81 25.85
CA ASP A 4 -41.52 -5.16 24.74
C ASP A 4 -40.60 -6.25 24.12
N LEU A 5 -40.49 -6.25 22.79
CA LEU A 5 -39.30 -6.51 21.94
C LEU A 5 -38.42 -7.76 22.25
N SER A 6 -38.49 -8.86 21.48
CA SER A 6 -38.03 -9.06 20.09
C SER A 6 -36.53 -8.88 19.83
N ASN A 7 -36.02 -9.83 19.04
CA ASN A 7 -34.75 -9.83 18.29
C ASN A 7 -33.45 -10.22 19.00
N THR A 8 -33.29 -11.53 19.21
CA THR A 8 -32.02 -12.21 19.00
C THR A 8 -31.70 -12.19 17.51
N HIS A 9 -30.83 -11.27 17.07
CA HIS A 9 -30.29 -11.29 15.72
C HIS A 9 -29.00 -12.13 15.73
N GLU A 10 -29.15 -13.39 15.36
CA GLU A 10 -28.07 -14.18 14.76
C GLU A 10 -27.68 -13.59 13.39
N ARG A 11 -26.47 -13.90 12.93
CA ARG A 11 -25.78 -13.52 11.67
C ARG A 11 -24.95 -12.22 11.74
N ALA A 12 -23.71 -12.20 11.27
CA ALA A 12 -22.87 -13.20 10.61
C ALA A 12 -21.42 -12.95 11.04
N ALA A 13 -20.72 -14.02 11.43
CA ALA A 13 -19.28 -14.03 11.30
C ALA A 13 -19.00 -14.05 9.78
N ASP A 14 -18.50 -12.95 9.25
CA ASP A 14 -17.85 -12.95 7.94
C ASP A 14 -16.53 -13.71 8.09
N ASP A 15 -16.64 -15.03 8.05
CA ASP A 15 -15.55 -15.95 7.75
C ASP A 15 -15.13 -15.75 6.28
N ASP A 16 -14.40 -14.67 5.99
CA ASP A 16 -13.51 -14.64 4.81
C ASP A 16 -12.12 -15.15 5.21
N ASN A 17 -12.09 -16.37 5.75
CA ASN A 17 -10.85 -17.14 5.88
C ASN A 17 -10.63 -17.96 4.60
N GLY A 18 -10.70 -17.26 3.46
CA GLY A 18 -10.50 -17.84 2.15
C GLY A 18 -9.04 -17.72 1.74
N PHE A 19 -8.36 -18.86 1.60
CA PHE A 19 -7.32 -19.05 0.58
C PHE A 19 -7.95 -18.90 -0.82
N GLY A 20 -8.64 -17.79 -1.07
CA GLY A 20 -9.15 -17.41 -2.37
C GLY A 20 -7.97 -16.98 -3.20
N PHE A 21 -7.68 -17.71 -4.27
CA PHE A 21 -6.81 -17.20 -5.32
C PHE A 21 -7.48 -15.95 -5.89
N ARG A 22 -7.11 -14.77 -5.38
CA ARG A 22 -7.52 -13.49 -5.97
C ARG A 22 -6.95 -13.44 -7.38
N ALA A 23 -7.84 -13.44 -8.36
CA ALA A 23 -7.45 -13.31 -9.75
C ALA A 23 -6.72 -11.98 -9.93
N VAL A 24 -5.51 -12.03 -10.49
CA VAL A 24 -4.75 -10.83 -10.81
C VAL A 24 -5.40 -10.17 -12.03
N PRO A 25 -5.82 -8.88 -11.95
CA PRO A 25 -6.39 -8.19 -13.10
C PRO A 25 -5.41 -8.14 -14.26
N GLU A 26 -5.91 -8.32 -15.49
CA GLU A 26 -5.05 -8.37 -16.70
C GLU A 26 -4.19 -7.11 -16.86
N TRP A 27 -4.73 -5.95 -16.50
CA TRP A 27 -3.98 -4.69 -16.56
C TRP A 27 -2.79 -4.65 -15.59
N VAL A 28 -2.88 -5.30 -14.43
CA VAL A 28 -1.75 -5.44 -13.48
C VAL A 28 -0.70 -6.37 -14.06
N ILE A 29 -1.11 -7.51 -14.62
CA ILE A 29 -0.18 -8.46 -15.28
C ILE A 29 0.60 -7.77 -16.39
N ASN A 30 -0.10 -7.02 -17.26
CA ASN A 30 0.50 -6.32 -18.38
C ASN A 30 1.46 -5.21 -17.91
N LEU A 31 1.09 -4.47 -16.87
CA LEU A 31 1.95 -3.45 -16.25
C LEU A 31 3.23 -4.06 -15.69
N VAL A 32 3.10 -5.08 -14.84
CA VAL A 32 4.24 -5.74 -14.18
C VAL A 32 5.17 -6.34 -15.22
N ARG A 33 4.63 -7.04 -16.22
CA ARG A 33 5.44 -7.61 -17.32
C ARG A 33 6.21 -6.53 -18.07
N ALA A 34 5.55 -5.43 -18.40
CA ALA A 34 6.15 -4.38 -19.22
C ALA A 34 7.15 -3.50 -18.45
N GLU A 35 7.06 -3.46 -17.11
CA GLU A 35 8.06 -2.84 -16.24
C GLU A 35 9.21 -3.79 -15.83
N GLY A 36 9.17 -5.05 -16.28
CA GLY A 36 10.14 -6.08 -15.90
C GLY A 36 10.03 -6.49 -14.42
N GLY A 37 8.82 -6.44 -13.87
CA GLY A 37 8.54 -6.73 -12.47
C GLY A 37 8.44 -8.23 -12.15
N THR A 38 8.75 -8.57 -10.91
CA THR A 38 8.69 -9.94 -10.34
C THR A 38 8.03 -9.92 -8.96
N ASP A 39 7.77 -11.09 -8.36
CA ASP A 39 7.16 -11.23 -7.01
C ASP A 39 5.88 -10.38 -6.83
N LEU A 40 4.94 -10.51 -7.76
CA LEU A 40 3.67 -9.82 -7.71
C LEU A 40 2.79 -10.37 -6.58
N ARG A 41 2.30 -9.50 -5.70
CA ARG A 41 1.37 -9.85 -4.62
C ARG A 41 0.26 -8.83 -4.49
N PHE A 42 -0.91 -9.34 -4.09
CA PHE A 42 -1.99 -8.50 -3.63
C PHE A 42 -1.63 -7.96 -2.24
N ILE A 43 -1.85 -6.66 -2.03
CA ILE A 43 -1.58 -6.01 -0.75
C ILE A 43 -2.88 -5.76 -0.01
N ALA A 44 -3.82 -5.03 -0.61
CA ALA A 44 -5.06 -4.65 0.07
C ALA A 44 -6.13 -4.15 -0.92
N THR A 45 -7.37 -4.15 -0.43
CA THR A 45 -8.48 -3.37 -1.00
C THR A 45 -8.87 -2.28 -0.01
N LYS A 46 -9.25 -1.11 -0.50
CA LYS A 46 -9.83 -0.03 0.32
C LYS A 46 -10.62 0.94 -0.53
N THR A 47 -11.41 1.79 0.13
CA THR A 47 -12.07 2.94 -0.50
C THR A 47 -11.22 4.19 -0.37
N ILE A 48 -11.13 4.99 -1.43
CA ILE A 48 -10.44 6.28 -1.38
C ILE A 48 -11.29 7.27 -0.60
N THR A 49 -10.68 7.93 0.38
CA THR A 49 -11.35 8.98 1.16
C THR A 49 -11.09 10.35 0.55
N ILE A 50 -11.99 11.30 0.80
CA ILE A 50 -11.83 12.69 0.35
C ILE A 50 -10.52 13.28 0.90
N SER A 51 -10.21 12.99 2.17
CA SER A 51 -9.00 13.51 2.81
C SER A 51 -7.74 13.11 2.07
N GLU A 52 -7.65 11.92 1.49
CA GLU A 52 -6.46 11.47 0.74
C GLU A 52 -6.28 12.21 -0.59
N LEU A 53 -7.36 12.68 -1.21
CA LEU A 53 -7.30 13.44 -2.47
C LEU A 53 -6.98 14.91 -2.24
N VAL A 54 -7.52 15.50 -1.17
CA VAL A 54 -7.38 16.94 -0.88
C VAL A 54 -6.31 17.23 0.16
N SER A 55 -5.66 16.21 0.72
CA SER A 55 -4.65 16.39 1.76
C SER A 55 -3.52 17.28 1.28
N HIS A 56 -3.32 18.40 1.98
CA HIS A 56 -2.14 19.23 1.81
C HIS A 56 -0.83 18.48 2.10
N GLN A 57 -0.89 17.35 2.80
CA GLN A 57 0.27 16.54 3.16
C GLN A 57 0.63 15.52 2.07
N ASN A 58 -0.17 15.38 1.01
CA ASN A 58 0.06 14.41 -0.07
C ASN A 58 0.27 12.98 0.44
N CYS A 59 -0.48 12.61 1.47
CA CYS A 59 -0.40 11.32 2.15
C CYS A 59 -1.56 10.41 1.72
N PHE A 60 -1.23 9.16 1.41
CA PHE A 60 -2.17 8.09 1.12
C PHE A 60 -1.99 6.98 2.15
N HIS A 61 -3.04 6.67 2.89
CA HIS A 61 -2.99 5.68 3.97
C HIS A 61 -3.18 4.27 3.45
N LEU A 62 -2.33 3.35 3.91
CA LEU A 62 -2.48 1.93 3.62
C LEU A 62 -3.19 1.24 4.79
N PRO A 63 -4.06 0.25 4.53
CA PRO A 63 -4.69 -0.54 5.60
C PRO A 63 -3.62 -1.29 6.40
N LYS A 64 -3.54 -1.01 7.71
CA LYS A 64 -2.45 -1.49 8.57
C LYS A 64 -2.36 -3.02 8.59
N ASP A 65 -3.48 -3.70 8.80
CA ASP A 65 -3.50 -5.17 8.92
C ASP A 65 -3.10 -5.85 7.61
N SER A 66 -3.57 -5.33 6.48
CA SER A 66 -3.21 -5.84 5.16
C SER A 66 -1.75 -5.57 4.80
N VAL A 67 -1.19 -4.43 5.21
CA VAL A 67 0.25 -4.14 5.06
C VAL A 67 1.08 -5.12 5.89
N ASN A 68 0.70 -5.36 7.14
CA ASN A 68 1.41 -6.30 8.00
C ASN A 68 1.38 -7.72 7.43
N ALA A 69 0.22 -8.16 6.92
CA ALA A 69 0.05 -9.49 6.36
C ALA A 69 0.74 -9.68 5.00
N ASN A 70 0.70 -8.66 4.11
CA ASN A 70 1.03 -8.85 2.70
C ASN A 70 2.23 -8.03 2.21
N LEU A 71 2.43 -6.82 2.72
CA LEU A 71 3.51 -5.94 2.28
C LEU A 71 4.80 -6.14 3.07
N ILE A 72 4.73 -6.22 4.40
CA ILE A 72 5.91 -6.42 5.27
C ILE A 72 6.70 -7.69 4.87
N PRO A 73 6.07 -8.83 4.53
CA PRO A 73 6.80 -10.02 4.06
C PRO A 73 7.55 -9.84 2.74
N MET A 74 7.23 -8.81 1.94
CA MET A 74 7.97 -8.47 0.72
C MET A 74 9.20 -7.60 1.00
N LEU A 75 9.29 -7.02 2.19
CA LEU A 75 10.36 -6.11 2.57
C LEU A 75 11.49 -6.88 3.27
N SER A 76 12.72 -6.58 2.88
CA SER A 76 13.91 -6.92 3.68
C SER A 76 13.89 -6.17 5.01
N GLU A 77 14.67 -6.64 5.98
CA GLU A 77 14.81 -5.99 7.28
C GLU A 77 15.27 -4.53 7.15
N PHE A 78 16.22 -4.27 6.24
CA PHE A 78 16.67 -2.91 5.93
C PHE A 78 15.52 -2.03 5.42
N GLU A 79 14.72 -2.53 4.47
CA GLU A 79 13.58 -1.79 3.92
C GLU A 79 12.49 -1.53 4.97
N ARG A 80 12.25 -2.49 5.89
CA ARG A 80 11.33 -2.28 7.03
C ARG A 80 11.85 -1.20 7.97
N GLY A 81 13.16 -1.21 8.26
CA GLY A 81 13.82 -0.15 9.03
C GLY A 81 13.68 1.21 8.37
N ALA A 82 13.98 1.30 7.06
CA ALA A 82 13.84 2.52 6.28
C ALA A 82 12.39 3.04 6.28
N ALA A 83 11.40 2.15 6.10
CA ALA A 83 9.98 2.48 6.14
C ALA A 83 9.43 2.73 7.56
N SER A 84 10.24 2.56 8.61
CA SER A 84 9.80 2.61 10.01
C SER A 84 8.64 1.65 10.32
N LEU A 85 8.63 0.47 9.68
CA LEU A 85 7.60 -0.58 9.81
C LEU A 85 8.07 -1.79 10.63
N LEU A 86 9.13 -1.64 11.43
CA LEU A 86 9.53 -2.67 12.38
C LEU A 86 8.50 -2.77 13.50
N GLU A 87 8.15 -3.99 13.92
CA GLU A 87 7.31 -4.19 15.09
C GLU A 87 8.03 -3.62 16.33
N ASP A 88 7.28 -2.90 17.15
CA ASP A 88 7.74 -2.16 18.33
C ASP A 88 8.46 -3.13 19.29
N GLY A 89 9.79 -3.21 19.18
CA GLY A 89 10.61 -4.19 19.91
C GLY A 89 12.08 -4.22 19.50
N GLY A 90 12.42 -3.77 18.29
CA GLY A 90 13.82 -3.61 17.86
C GLY A 90 14.36 -2.23 18.22
N MET A 91 15.39 -2.18 19.08
CA MET A 91 16.17 -0.97 19.37
C MET A 91 16.52 -0.24 18.07
N ARG A 92 16.26 1.06 18.04
CA ARG A 92 16.74 1.97 17.00
C ARG A 92 18.26 1.89 16.92
N SER A 93 18.80 1.12 15.98
CA SER A 93 20.17 1.32 15.55
C SER A 93 20.20 2.57 14.68
N THR A 94 20.51 3.71 15.30
CA THR A 94 21.05 4.85 14.56
C THR A 94 22.22 4.35 13.72
N PRO A 95 22.26 4.58 12.40
CA PRO A 95 23.45 4.26 11.61
C PRO A 95 24.51 5.27 12.01
N ASN A 96 25.36 4.90 12.96
CA ASN A 96 26.68 5.48 13.05
C ASN A 96 27.51 4.79 11.96
N ASP A 97 28.21 5.61 11.17
CA ASP A 97 29.18 5.19 10.15
C ASP A 97 29.93 3.92 10.53
N GLU A 98 29.82 2.85 9.74
CA GLU A 98 30.84 1.78 9.57
C GLU A 98 30.38 0.56 8.73
N VAL A 99 29.76 0.71 7.55
CA VAL A 99 29.92 -0.34 6.51
C VAL A 99 29.71 0.24 5.10
N ALA A 100 30.78 0.81 4.55
CA ALA A 100 30.99 0.75 3.11
C ALA A 100 31.23 -0.73 2.75
N GLN A 101 30.30 -1.33 2.00
CA GLN A 101 30.44 -2.48 1.08
C GLN A 101 29.26 -3.46 1.21
N MET A 102 28.21 -3.27 0.37
CA MET A 102 27.75 -4.24 -0.63
C MET A 102 26.53 -3.68 -1.39
N GLY A 103 26.74 -3.29 -2.65
CA GLY A 103 25.78 -3.24 -3.77
C GLY A 103 24.34 -2.73 -3.56
N LYS A 104 24.06 -1.59 -4.22
CA LYS A 104 22.76 -0.90 -4.46
C LYS A 104 22.20 -0.09 -3.28
N SER A 105 22.49 1.21 -3.34
CA SER A 105 21.92 2.27 -2.50
C SER A 105 20.40 2.18 -2.41
N VAL A 106 19.90 1.74 -1.26
CA VAL A 106 18.56 2.12 -0.82
C VAL A 106 18.71 3.51 -0.21
N VAL A 107 18.44 4.53 -1.02
CA VAL A 107 18.43 5.92 -0.55
C VAL A 107 17.21 6.10 0.35
N GLY A 108 17.42 5.99 1.65
CA GLY A 108 16.52 6.60 2.62
C GLY A 108 16.59 8.11 2.41
N THR A 109 15.43 8.75 2.20
CA THR A 109 15.36 10.22 2.15
C THR A 109 15.73 10.81 3.51
N GLU A 110 16.24 12.04 3.50
CA GLU A 110 16.72 12.81 4.68
C GLU A 110 15.69 12.95 5.81
N HIS A 111 14.42 12.62 5.54
CA HIS A 111 13.30 12.62 6.48
C HIS A 111 12.80 11.23 6.93
N GLY A 112 13.54 10.17 6.62
CA GLY A 112 13.13 8.79 6.87
C GLY A 112 12.06 8.29 5.89
N GLY A 113 12.01 6.98 5.67
CA GLY A 113 11.09 6.33 4.75
C GLY A 113 11.79 5.57 3.61
N LEU A 114 11.10 4.58 3.08
CA LEU A 114 11.53 3.75 1.96
C LEU A 114 11.06 4.36 0.64
N LEU A 115 11.97 4.66 -0.27
CA LEU A 115 11.62 5.08 -1.63
C LEU A 115 10.91 3.94 -2.37
N VAL A 116 9.74 4.24 -2.93
CA VAL A 116 8.92 3.30 -3.71
C VAL A 116 8.49 3.94 -5.02
N THR A 117 8.35 3.11 -6.06
CA THR A 117 7.72 3.56 -7.31
C THR A 117 6.25 3.15 -7.32
N LEU A 118 5.36 4.12 -7.46
CA LEU A 118 3.92 3.93 -7.55
C LEU A 118 3.48 4.10 -9.01
N PHE A 119 2.70 3.14 -9.51
CA PHE A 119 2.20 3.14 -10.89
C PHE A 119 0.67 3.18 -10.93
N PRO A 120 0.05 4.16 -11.60
CA PRO A 120 -1.35 4.09 -11.98
C PRO A 120 -1.49 3.15 -13.20
N LYS A 121 -2.72 2.82 -13.57
CA LYS A 121 -3.02 1.93 -14.70
C LYS A 121 -2.36 2.38 -16.03
N CYS A 122 -2.19 3.69 -16.24
CA CYS A 122 -1.51 4.24 -17.44
C CYS A 122 0.02 4.11 -17.42
N ARG A 123 0.60 3.50 -16.37
CA ARG A 123 2.03 3.19 -16.22
C ARG A 123 2.96 4.39 -16.03
N PHE A 124 2.41 5.56 -15.74
CA PHE A 124 3.24 6.69 -15.31
C PHE A 124 3.99 6.35 -14.01
N ARG A 125 5.27 6.72 -13.91
CA ARG A 125 6.09 6.42 -12.73
C ARG A 125 5.98 7.57 -11.74
N CYS A 126 5.50 7.29 -10.54
CA CYS A 126 5.54 8.22 -9.42
C CYS A 126 6.55 7.74 -8.37
N TYR A 127 7.52 8.56 -8.00
CA TYR A 127 8.50 8.28 -6.95
C TYR A 127 8.02 8.88 -5.64
N LEU A 128 7.73 8.01 -4.67
CA LEU A 128 7.10 8.36 -3.41
C LEU A 128 7.82 7.66 -2.26
N VAL A 129 7.46 8.03 -1.03
CA VAL A 129 8.07 7.48 0.18
C VAL A 129 7.02 6.69 0.96
N LEU A 130 7.31 5.41 1.19
CA LEU A 130 6.59 4.56 2.13
C LEU A 130 7.17 4.78 3.54
N THR A 131 6.33 5.18 4.49
CA THR A 131 6.77 5.38 5.88
C THR A 131 5.64 5.12 6.88
N ARG A 132 5.94 5.20 8.16
CA ARG A 132 4.95 5.21 9.24
C ARG A 132 4.42 6.63 9.47
N CYS A 133 3.11 6.78 9.62
CA CYS A 133 2.49 8.04 9.99
C CYS A 133 2.65 8.29 11.49
N ASP A 134 3.11 9.50 11.87
CA ASP A 134 3.39 9.83 13.27
C ASP A 134 2.12 9.94 14.14
N TYR A 135 0.97 10.28 13.56
CA TYR A 135 -0.26 10.56 14.31
C TYR A 135 -1.07 9.31 14.66
N ASN A 136 -1.16 8.35 13.73
CA ASN A 136 -1.95 7.12 13.90
C ASN A 136 -1.08 5.84 13.88
N GLY A 137 0.25 5.98 13.72
CA GLY A 137 1.18 4.85 13.64
C GLY A 137 0.97 3.93 12.42
N GLY A 138 0.07 4.27 11.50
CA GLY A 138 -0.27 3.47 10.33
C GLY A 138 0.68 3.70 9.14
N PRO A 139 0.81 2.72 8.23
CA PRO A 139 1.62 2.86 7.03
C PRO A 139 1.01 3.87 6.05
N VAL A 140 1.85 4.74 5.49
CA VAL A 140 1.46 5.75 4.51
C VAL A 140 2.44 5.81 3.34
N ILE A 141 1.92 6.11 2.16
CA ILE A 141 2.71 6.55 1.01
C ILE A 141 2.56 8.06 0.93
N LYS A 142 3.67 8.81 0.91
CA LYS A 142 3.64 10.27 0.82
C LYS A 142 4.67 10.80 -0.16
N GLY A 143 4.39 11.98 -0.70
CA GLY A 143 5.33 12.70 -1.57
C GLY A 143 4.62 13.63 -2.55
N GLU A 144 5.34 14.57 -3.13
CA GLU A 144 4.78 15.60 -4.00
C GLU A 144 4.08 15.02 -5.25
N GLU A 145 4.59 13.89 -5.74
CA GLU A 145 4.03 13.22 -6.91
C GLU A 145 2.69 12.51 -6.65
N MET A 146 2.18 12.51 -5.41
CA MET A 146 0.88 11.89 -5.09
C MET A 146 -0.28 12.59 -5.82
N LYS A 147 -0.21 13.91 -5.99
CA LYS A 147 -1.23 14.65 -6.76
C LYS A 147 -1.21 14.26 -8.24
N ILE A 148 0.00 14.09 -8.77
CA ILE A 148 0.22 13.65 -10.15
C ILE A 148 -0.29 12.22 -10.33
N PHE A 149 -0.03 11.35 -9.35
CA PHE A 149 -0.58 9.99 -9.32
C PHE A 149 -2.11 10.01 -9.45
N PHE A 150 -2.81 10.77 -8.59
CA PHE A 150 -4.26 10.84 -8.64
C PHE A 150 -4.77 11.38 -9.97
N LEU A 151 -4.15 12.44 -10.49
CA LEU A 151 -4.49 13.00 -11.81
C LEU A 151 -4.42 11.95 -12.93
N TRP A 152 -3.38 11.12 -12.95
CA TRP A 152 -3.18 10.10 -13.99
C TRP A 152 -3.94 8.79 -13.74
N SER A 153 -4.36 8.54 -12.51
CA SER A 153 -5.15 7.36 -12.15
C SER A 153 -6.64 7.49 -12.48
N ALA A 154 -7.15 8.73 -12.63
CA ALA A 154 -8.57 9.06 -12.72
C ALA A 154 -9.42 8.59 -11.52
N LEU A 155 -8.78 8.27 -10.39
CA LEU A 155 -9.44 7.84 -9.16
C LEU A 155 -10.09 9.00 -8.41
N LYS A 156 -11.22 8.73 -7.75
CA LYS A 156 -12.05 9.70 -7.04
C LYS A 156 -12.42 9.19 -5.65
N ALA A 157 -12.92 10.08 -4.80
CA ALA A 157 -13.39 9.71 -3.48
C ALA A 157 -14.60 8.79 -3.61
N GLY A 158 -14.62 7.72 -2.83
CA GLY A 158 -15.63 6.67 -2.92
C GLY A 158 -15.26 5.52 -3.87
N ASP A 159 -14.23 5.65 -4.71
CA ASP A 159 -13.77 4.54 -5.53
C ASP A 159 -13.18 3.43 -4.65
N GLU A 160 -13.61 2.20 -4.88
CA GLU A 160 -12.98 1.00 -4.34
C GLU A 160 -11.76 0.65 -5.18
N ILE A 161 -10.61 0.50 -4.54
CA ILE A 161 -9.33 0.27 -5.19
C ILE A 161 -8.65 -0.99 -4.68
N GLU A 162 -7.81 -1.54 -5.54
CA GLU A 162 -6.86 -2.59 -5.20
C GLU A 162 -5.46 -2.05 -5.23
N ILE A 163 -4.65 -2.55 -4.29
CA ILE A 163 -3.24 -2.23 -4.14
C ILE A 163 -2.48 -3.53 -4.37
N TRP A 164 -1.56 -3.49 -5.33
CA TRP A 164 -0.69 -4.61 -5.68
C TRP A 164 0.77 -4.18 -5.53
N GLY A 165 1.62 -5.09 -5.05
CA GLY A 165 3.05 -4.87 -4.89
C GLY A 165 3.85 -5.81 -5.76
N PHE A 166 5.00 -5.36 -6.24
CA PHE A 166 5.95 -6.16 -7.02
C PHE A 166 7.37 -5.62 -6.88
N ARG A 167 8.37 -6.39 -7.31
CA ARG A 167 9.79 -6.01 -7.31
C ARG A 167 10.25 -5.63 -8.70
N ARG A 168 11.00 -4.55 -8.83
CA ARG A 168 11.69 -4.13 -10.07
C ARG A 168 13.13 -3.82 -9.78
N GLU A 169 14.05 -4.57 -10.39
CA GLU A 169 15.51 -4.39 -10.21
C GLU A 169 15.99 -4.43 -8.75
N GLY A 170 15.21 -5.08 -7.88
CA GLY A 170 15.45 -5.15 -6.45
C GLY A 170 14.81 -4.03 -5.63
N ASN A 171 13.95 -3.18 -6.20
CA ASN A 171 13.20 -2.13 -5.48
C ASN A 171 11.72 -2.50 -5.35
N LEU A 172 11.07 -2.02 -4.29
CA LEU A 172 9.62 -2.15 -4.12
C LEU A 172 8.88 -1.21 -5.08
N CYS A 173 7.92 -1.77 -5.81
CA CYS A 173 6.97 -1.04 -6.62
C CYS A 173 5.55 -1.38 -6.18
N LEU A 174 4.66 -0.40 -6.29
CA LEU A 174 3.24 -0.55 -5.99
C LEU A 174 2.43 -0.10 -7.19
N THR A 175 1.26 -0.70 -7.40
CA THR A 175 0.28 -0.21 -8.36
C THR A 175 -1.10 -0.17 -7.73
N ILE A 176 -1.84 0.88 -8.04
CA ILE A 176 -3.17 1.14 -7.50
C ILE A 176 -4.12 1.42 -8.67
N GLY A 177 -5.27 0.77 -8.65
CA GLY A 177 -6.34 0.97 -9.62
C GLY A 177 -7.68 0.53 -9.05
N MET A 178 -8.76 0.84 -9.75
CA MET A 178 -10.11 0.42 -9.34
C MET A 178 -10.20 -1.09 -9.16
N SER A 179 -10.95 -1.51 -8.15
CA SER A 179 -11.16 -2.93 -7.88
C SER A 179 -12.05 -3.55 -8.94
N THR A 180 -11.70 -4.75 -9.39
CA THR A 180 -12.44 -5.45 -10.44
C THR A 180 -13.88 -5.81 -10.03
N SER A 181 -14.14 -5.94 -8.72
CA SER A 181 -15.47 -6.10 -8.08
C SER A 181 -16.41 -4.91 -8.31
N SER A 182 -15.87 -3.71 -8.50
CA SER A 182 -16.66 -2.47 -8.63
C SER A 182 -17.21 -2.22 -10.05
N SER A 183 -16.85 -3.06 -11.02
CA SER A 183 -17.19 -2.87 -12.44
C SER A 183 -18.63 -3.29 -12.80
N SER A 184 -19.39 -3.85 -11.85
CA SER A 184 -20.77 -4.31 -12.06
C SER A 184 -21.82 -3.24 -11.76
N SER A 185 -21.67 -2.06 -12.36
CA SER A 185 -22.73 -1.05 -12.44
C SER A 185 -22.52 -0.24 -13.72
N SER A 186 -22.99 -0.80 -14.83
CA SER A 186 -23.25 -0.05 -16.07
C SER A 186 -24.59 0.67 -15.98
#